data_AF-A0A7S3KPE0-F1
#
_entry.id   AF-A0A7S3KPE0-F1
#
_cell.length_a   1.000
_cell.length_b   1.000
_cell.length_c   1.000
_cell.angle_alpha   90.00
_cell.angle_beta   90.00
_cell.angle_gamma   90.00
#
_symmetry.space_group_name_H-M   'P 1'
#
loop_
_entity.id
_entity.type
_entity.pdbx_description
1 polymer ?
#
loop_
_entity_poly.entity_id
_entity_poly.type
_entity_poly.pdbx_seq_one_letter_code
_entity_poly.pdbx_strand_id
1 'polypeptide(L)'
;MKASMLYRTNIVAMVGGGTNPKYSSNKLILWDDKEKEVAGELTFGFRIRNFAIRRDIIAVQFEDKVMVFGLRDLELLKTHKTSMNYYNILCLNTKTSLPIIAMLGSKRGTIK
;
A
#
# COMPACT_ATOMS: atom_id res chain seq x y z
N MET A 1 -1.79 -6.71 11.68
CA MET A 1 -2.88 -6.37 10.76
C MET A 1 -2.81 -4.87 10.50
N LYS A 2 -3.01 -4.41 9.26
CA LYS A 2 -3.11 -2.98 8.94
C LYS A 2 -4.37 -2.75 8.10
N ALA A 3 -5.13 -1.72 8.45
CA ALA A 3 -6.25 -1.19 7.66
C ALA A 3 -6.12 0.33 7.52
N SER A 4 -6.60 0.88 6.40
CA SER A 4 -6.63 2.32 6.13
C SER A 4 -7.88 2.65 5.31
N MET A 5 -8.61 3.69 5.73
CA MET A 5 -9.75 4.21 4.97
C MET A 5 -9.27 5.20 3.91
N LEU A 6 -9.93 5.23 2.75
CA LEU A 6 -9.70 6.25 1.74
C LEU A 6 -10.56 7.49 2.02
N TYR A 7 -10.05 8.43 2.83
CA TYR A 7 -10.77 9.64 3.24
C TYR A 7 -12.14 9.32 3.88
N ARG A 8 -13.22 9.96 3.41
CA ARG A 8 -14.62 9.73 3.80
C ARG A 8 -15.35 8.90 2.75
N THR A 9 -14.69 7.92 2.13
CA THR A 9 -15.36 6.95 1.25
C THR A 9 -15.71 5.67 2.03
N ASN A 10 -16.50 4.83 1.39
CA ASN A 10 -16.84 3.47 1.79
C ASN A 10 -15.71 2.45 1.54
N ILE A 11 -14.57 2.87 0.96
CA ILE A 11 -13.47 1.96 0.62
C ILE A 11 -12.46 1.87 1.77
N VAL A 12 -12.26 0.64 2.25
CA VAL A 12 -11.26 0.28 3.25
C VAL A 12 -10.21 -0.62 2.63
N ALA A 13 -8.96 -0.18 2.65
CA ALA A 13 -7.82 -1.00 2.25
C ALA A 13 -7.28 -1.76 3.46
N MET A 14 -7.00 -3.06 3.32
CA MET A 14 -6.49 -3.88 4.43
C MET A 14 -5.57 -5.01 3.99
N VAL A 15 -4.65 -5.39 4.86
CA VAL A 15 -3.79 -6.57 4.74
C VAL A 15 -3.99 -7.46 5.95
N GLY A 16 -4.19 -8.75 5.71
CA GLY A 16 -4.37 -9.74 6.76
C GLY A 16 -3.12 -9.92 7.63
N GLY A 17 -3.34 -10.31 8.90
CA GLY A 17 -2.27 -10.64 9.83
C GLY A 17 -2.82 -11.28 11.10
N GLY A 18 -1.93 -11.69 12.01
CA GLY A 18 -2.29 -12.53 13.16
C GLY A 18 -1.99 -14.01 12.88
N THR A 19 -2.44 -14.88 13.79
CA THR A 19 -2.16 -16.33 13.74
C THR A 19 -3.07 -17.08 12.76
N ASN A 20 -4.32 -16.63 12.58
CA ASN A 20 -5.29 -17.25 11.65
C ASN A 20 -6.09 -16.19 10.87
N PRO A 21 -5.47 -15.49 9.90
CA PRO A 21 -6.13 -14.41 9.19
C PRO A 21 -7.02 -14.92 8.04
N LYS A 22 -8.18 -14.28 7.83
CA LYS A 22 -9.07 -14.54 6.67
C LYS A 22 -8.38 -14.30 5.33
N TYR A 23 -7.49 -13.31 5.27
CA TYR A 23 -6.69 -12.98 4.09
C TYR A 23 -5.21 -13.16 4.41
N SER A 24 -4.42 -13.62 3.45
CA SER A 24 -2.99 -13.82 3.62
C SER A 24 -2.23 -12.48 3.73
N SER A 25 -1.07 -12.50 4.38
CA SER A 25 -0.25 -11.29 4.61
C SER A 25 0.42 -10.72 3.35
N ASN A 26 0.30 -11.41 2.23
CA ASN A 26 0.75 -11.00 0.89
C ASN A 26 -0.40 -10.49 0.00
N LYS A 27 -1.60 -10.31 0.56
CA LYS A 27 -2.77 -9.82 -0.17
C LYS A 27 -3.26 -8.50 0.42
N LEU A 28 -3.40 -7.49 -0.44
CA LEU A 28 -4.08 -6.22 -0.12
C LEU A 28 -5.51 -6.30 -0.65
N ILE A 29 -6.48 -6.13 0.24
CA ILE A 29 -7.91 -6.13 -0.07
C ILE A 29 -8.42 -4.70 -0.08
N LEU A 30 -9.16 -4.33 -1.11
CA LEU A 30 -10.02 -3.15 -1.13
C LEU A 30 -11.45 -3.61 -0.87
N TRP A 31 -11.96 -3.28 0.32
CA TRP A 31 -13.30 -3.63 0.76
C TRP A 31 -14.24 -2.45 0.56
N ASP A 32 -15.40 -2.70 -0.04
CA ASP A 32 -16.49 -1.75 -0.10
C ASP A 32 -17.44 -2.01 1.08
N ASP A 33 -17.46 -1.10 2.04
CA ASP A 33 -18.32 -1.25 3.22
C ASP A 33 -19.81 -1.03 2.93
N LYS A 34 -20.15 -0.33 1.85
CA LYS A 34 -21.54 -0.09 1.45
C LYS A 34 -22.14 -1.33 0.81
N GLU A 35 -21.41 -1.92 -0.13
CA GLU A 35 -21.83 -3.13 -0.87
C GLU A 35 -21.50 -4.42 -0.11
N LYS A 36 -20.71 -4.33 0.97
CA LYS A 36 -20.26 -5.46 1.81
C LYS A 36 -19.54 -6.55 1.01
N GLU A 37 -18.71 -6.13 0.05
CA GLU A 37 -17.97 -7.01 -0.85
C GLU A 37 -16.54 -6.52 -1.11
N VAL A 38 -15.75 -7.38 -1.76
CA VAL A 38 -14.39 -7.05 -2.19
C VAL A 38 -14.47 -6.29 -3.51
N ALA A 39 -14.18 -4.99 -3.48
CA ALA A 39 -14.11 -4.15 -4.67
C ALA A 39 -12.86 -4.43 -5.53
N GLY A 40 -11.80 -4.97 -4.91
CA GLY A 40 -10.59 -5.35 -5.63
C GLY A 40 -9.54 -5.96 -4.70
N GLU A 41 -8.56 -6.63 -5.30
CA GLU A 41 -7.44 -7.19 -4.56
C GLU A 41 -6.12 -7.11 -5.35
N LEU A 42 -5.02 -6.97 -4.61
CA LEU A 42 -3.67 -7.12 -5.13
C LEU A 42 -3.00 -8.27 -4.38
N THR A 43 -2.55 -9.29 -5.11
CA THR A 43 -1.86 -10.47 -4.57
C THR A 43 -0.41 -10.47 -4.98
N PHE A 44 0.49 -10.69 -4.01
CA PHE A 44 1.93 -10.64 -4.24
C PHE A 44 2.62 -11.95 -3.87
N GLY A 45 3.79 -12.21 -4.45
CA GLY A 45 4.65 -13.32 -4.02
C GLY A 45 5.37 -13.09 -2.68
N PHE A 46 5.27 -11.88 -2.12
CA PHE A 46 6.00 -11.47 -0.92
C PHE A 46 5.06 -10.88 0.11
N ARG A 47 5.46 -10.97 1.39
CA ARG A 47 4.71 -10.37 2.49
C ARG A 47 4.67 -8.85 2.35
N ILE A 48 3.47 -8.28 2.43
CA ILE A 48 3.29 -6.83 2.50
C ILE A 48 3.71 -6.38 3.90
N ARG A 49 4.64 -5.42 3.95
CA ARG A 49 5.15 -4.83 5.20
C ARG A 49 4.31 -3.63 5.62
N ASN A 50 3.93 -2.80 4.64
CA ASN A 50 3.08 -1.65 4.84
C ASN A 50 2.36 -1.31 3.53
N PHE A 51 1.37 -0.42 3.59
CA PHE A 51 0.82 0.22 2.41
C PHE A 51 0.30 1.62 2.75
N ALA A 52 0.19 2.48 1.76
CA ALA A 52 -0.48 3.76 1.85
C ALA A 52 -1.38 3.91 0.62
N ILE A 53 -2.54 4.54 0.79
CA ILE A 53 -3.54 4.67 -0.26
C ILE A 53 -3.99 6.13 -0.40
N ARG A 54 -4.25 6.54 -1.64
CA ARG A 54 -4.80 7.84 -2.01
C ARG A 54 -5.76 7.67 -3.19
N ARG A 55 -6.51 8.73 -3.53
CA ARG A 55 -7.59 8.74 -4.54
C ARG A 55 -7.20 8.18 -5.91
N ASP A 56 -5.93 8.22 -6.26
CA ASP A 56 -5.37 7.88 -7.56
C ASP A 56 -4.41 6.70 -7.49
N ILE A 57 -3.73 6.49 -6.36
CA ILE A 57 -2.66 5.50 -6.24
C ILE A 57 -2.68 4.70 -4.93
N ILE A 58 -2.11 3.50 -5.01
CA ILE A 58 -1.80 2.64 -3.87
C ILE A 58 -0.28 2.40 -3.85
N ALA A 59 0.39 2.80 -2.78
CA ALA A 59 1.80 2.46 -2.55
C ALA A 59 1.87 1.25 -1.61
N VAL A 60 2.43 0.14 -2.07
CA VAL A 60 2.61 -1.10 -1.32
C VAL A 60 4.08 -1.30 -1.02
N GLN A 61 4.40 -1.44 0.27
CA GLN A 61 5.76 -1.61 0.75
C GLN A 61 6.07 -3.08 1.04
N PHE A 62 7.24 -3.50 0.57
CA PHE A 62 7.90 -4.75 0.89
C PHE A 62 9.19 -4.45 1.66
N GLU A 63 10.04 -5.47 1.84
CA GLU A 63 11.26 -5.34 2.64
C GLU A 63 12.31 -4.42 1.99
N ASP A 64 12.46 -4.51 0.66
CA ASP A 64 13.50 -3.88 -0.15
C ASP A 64 12.94 -3.06 -1.33
N LYS A 65 11.63 -2.85 -1.38
CA LYS A 65 10.97 -2.09 -2.46
C LYS A 65 9.61 -1.53 -2.06
N VAL A 66 9.20 -0.50 -2.78
CA VAL A 66 7.84 0.03 -2.79
C VAL A 66 7.30 -0.05 -4.22
N MET A 67 6.13 -0.64 -4.39
CA MET A 67 5.41 -0.72 -5.67
C MET A 67 4.21 0.21 -5.63
N VAL A 68 4.02 1.00 -6.68
CA VAL A 68 2.94 1.99 -6.79
C VAL A 68 1.97 1.53 -7.88
N PHE A 69 0.70 1.44 -7.53
CA PHE A 69 -0.38 1.00 -8.40
C PHE A 69 -1.39 2.12 -8.62
N GLY A 70 -2.09 2.11 -9.74
CA GLY A 70 -3.29 2.92 -9.94
C GLY A 70 -4.42 2.38 -9.07
N LEU A 71 -5.20 3.25 -8.43
CA LEU A 71 -6.34 2.81 -7.62
C LEU A 71 -7.50 2.31 -8.50
N ARG A 72 -7.67 2.88 -9.70
CA ARG A 72 -8.82 2.60 -10.57
C ARG A 72 -8.69 1.26 -11.30
N ASP A 73 -7.51 0.98 -11.84
CA ASP A 73 -7.22 -0.16 -12.70
C ASP A 73 -6.40 -1.25 -11.98
N LEU A 74 -5.85 -0.93 -10.80
CA LEU A 74 -4.95 -1.79 -10.05
C LEU A 74 -3.69 -2.18 -10.83
N GLU A 75 -3.33 -1.39 -11.85
CA GLU A 75 -2.15 -1.63 -12.67
C GLU A 75 -0.88 -1.10 -12.00
N LEU A 76 0.24 -1.80 -12.21
CA LEU A 76 1.54 -1.38 -11.70
C LEU A 76 2.04 -0.16 -12.46
N LEU A 77 2.09 0.99 -11.79
CA LEU A 77 2.62 2.23 -12.36
C LEU A 77 4.13 2.30 -12.22
N LYS A 78 4.67 1.96 -11.05
CA LYS A 78 6.11 2.10 -10.78
C LYS A 78 6.61 1.19 -9.66
N THR A 79 7.87 0.78 -9.76
CA THR A 79 8.59 0.11 -8.67
C THR A 79 9.81 0.92 -8.26
N HIS A 80 9.96 1.15 -6.97
CA HIS A 80 11.09 1.82 -6.35
C HIS A 80 11.85 0.83 -5.47
N LYS A 81 13.13 0.59 -5.77
CA LYS A 81 14.01 -0.16 -4.88
C LYS A 81 14.37 0.70 -3.67
N THR A 82 14.30 0.12 -2.49
CA THR A 82 14.65 0.78 -1.23
C THR A 82 15.74 -0.01 -0.52
N SER A 83 16.42 0.62 0.44
CA SER A 83 17.16 -0.14 1.43
C SER A 83 16.18 -0.90 2.34
N MET A 84 16.69 -1.89 3.08
CA MET A 84 15.87 -2.66 4.03
C MET A 84 15.15 -1.73 5.00
N ASN A 85 13.82 -1.76 4.98
CA ASN A 85 12.98 -0.85 5.75
C ASN A 85 12.34 -1.56 6.95
N TYR A 86 13.15 -1.82 7.97
CA TYR A 86 12.73 -2.53 9.18
C TYR A 86 11.66 -1.78 10.00
N TYR A 87 11.55 -0.46 9.82
CA TYR A 87 10.58 0.39 10.50
C TYR A 87 9.31 0.64 9.69
N ASN A 88 9.17 0.03 8.51
CA ASN A 88 7.99 0.14 7.66
C ASN A 88 7.63 1.60 7.31
N ILE A 89 8.62 2.46 7.10
CA ILE A 89 8.41 3.89 6.83
C ILE A 89 7.92 4.08 5.39
N LEU A 90 6.67 4.54 5.26
CA LEU A 90 6.03 4.93 4.01
C LEU A 90 4.96 5.99 4.31
N CYS A 91 4.96 7.10 3.59
CA CYS A 91 3.94 8.13 3.69
C CYS A 91 3.54 8.66 2.31
N LEU A 92 2.27 9.00 2.14
CA LEU A 92 1.71 9.65 0.95
C LEU A 92 1.16 11.02 1.31
N ASN A 93 1.40 12.01 0.46
CA ASN A 93 0.73 13.30 0.58
C ASN A 93 -0.77 13.15 0.27
N THR A 94 -1.61 13.62 1.18
CA THR A 94 -3.07 13.55 1.08
C THR A 94 -3.68 14.56 0.11
N LYS A 95 -2.92 15.51 -0.44
CA LYS A 95 -3.42 16.42 -1.48
C LYS A 95 -3.20 15.82 -2.88
N THR A 96 -4.27 15.70 -3.66
CA THR A 96 -4.21 15.17 -5.04
C THR A 96 -3.34 16.03 -5.96
N SER A 97 -3.28 17.35 -5.72
CA SER A 97 -2.52 18.29 -6.55
C SER A 97 -1.02 18.02 -6.59
N LEU A 98 -0.47 17.28 -5.61
CA LEU A 98 0.95 16.97 -5.52
C LEU A 98 1.13 15.48 -5.17
N PRO A 99 1.40 14.59 -6.16
CA PRO A 99 1.67 13.16 -5.95
C PRO A 99 3.02 12.89 -5.32
N ILE A 100 3.19 13.28 -4.06
CA ILE A 100 4.43 13.08 -3.30
C ILE A 100 4.32 11.82 -2.44
N ILE A 101 5.35 10.97 -2.56
CA ILE A 101 5.55 9.78 -1.73
C ILE A 101 6.87 9.94 -0.98
N ALA A 102 6.83 9.81 0.35
CA ALA A 102 8.03 9.72 1.17
C ALA A 102 8.31 8.26 1.53
N MET A 103 9.49 7.77 1.17
CA MET A 103 9.95 6.40 1.40
C MET A 103 11.48 6.39 1.60
N LEU A 104 12.04 5.29 2.11
CA LEU A 104 13.49 5.18 2.24
C LEU A 104 14.18 5.12 0.87
N GLY A 105 15.33 5.79 0.77
CA GLY A 105 16.23 5.66 -0.38
C GLY A 105 16.90 4.30 -0.46
N SER A 106 17.42 3.97 -1.65
CA SER A 106 18.18 2.73 -1.90
C SER A 106 19.56 2.73 -1.25
N LYS A 107 20.20 3.90 -1.10
CA LYS A 107 21.50 4.06 -0.46
C LYS A 107 21.35 4.80 0.88
N ARG A 108 21.81 4.17 1.96
CA ARG A 108 21.85 4.80 3.28
C ARG A 108 22.72 6.06 3.25
N GLY A 109 22.29 7.10 3.96
CA GLY A 109 23.02 8.38 4.04
C GLY A 109 22.87 9.27 2.80
N THR A 110 21.86 9.05 1.95
CA THR A 110 21.61 9.90 0.77
C THR A 110 20.16 10.39 0.74
N ILE A 111 19.95 11.63 0.26
CA ILE A 111 18.65 12.26 0.02
C ILE A 111 18.59 12.59 -1.48
N LYS A 112 17.49 12.25 -2.14
CA LYS A 112 17.23 12.53 -3.57
C LYS A 112 15.82 13.02 -3.75
#